data_AF-A0A519H4A5-F1
#
_entry.id   AF-A0A519H4A5-F1
#
_cell.length_a   1.000
_cell.length_b   1.000
_cell.length_c   1.000
_cell.angle_alpha   90.00
_cell.angle_beta   90.00
_cell.angle_gamma   90.00
#
_symmetry.space_group_name_H-M   'P 1'
#
loop_
_entity.id
_entity.type
_entity.pdbx_description
1 polymer ?
#
loop_
_entity_poly.entity_id
_entity_poly.type
_entity_poly.pdbx_seq_one_letter_code
_entity_poly.pdbx_strand_id
1 'polypeptide(L)'
;MNQIFDYPDLWRDALVGTVVLFFAGGAIAIVLGFIVGAMRVSPIPVARAVGTVYVNWIRNTPLTLVLFFFAFAVPLLVPVPRGSFLLLAVLGLGLYTATYVAETLRSGINTVPVGQAEAARALGMTFGQVMTLVVLPQAARSVIPPMM
;
A
#
# COMPACT_ATOMS: atom_id res chain seq x y z
N MET A 1 -40.66 -9.05 11.17
CA MET A 1 -39.82 -7.85 11.02
C MET A 1 -38.65 -8.25 10.15
N ASN A 2 -38.53 -7.69 8.95
CA ASN A 2 -37.58 -8.17 7.95
C ASN A 2 -36.45 -7.14 7.86
N GLN A 3 -35.50 -7.22 8.80
CA GLN A 3 -34.47 -6.20 9.03
C GLN A 3 -33.65 -5.82 7.79
N ILE A 4 -33.67 -6.64 6.74
CA ILE A 4 -33.03 -6.36 5.46
C ILE A 4 -33.79 -5.29 4.66
N PHE A 5 -35.12 -5.36 4.59
CA PHE A 5 -35.94 -4.44 3.77
C PHE A 5 -36.42 -3.22 4.55
N ASP A 6 -36.33 -3.27 5.88
CA ASP A 6 -36.79 -2.20 6.76
C ASP A 6 -35.83 -0.98 6.79
N TYR A 7 -34.59 -1.12 6.29
CA TYR A 7 -33.54 -0.07 6.32
C TYR A 7 -32.78 0.11 5.00
N PRO A 8 -33.45 0.41 3.87
CA PRO A 8 -32.80 0.52 2.56
C PRO A 8 -31.73 1.61 2.49
N ASP A 9 -31.92 2.71 3.23
CA ASP A 9 -30.95 3.82 3.26
C ASP A 9 -29.62 3.42 3.91
N LEU A 10 -29.66 2.62 4.99
CA LEU A 10 -28.46 2.13 5.66
C LEU A 10 -27.64 1.22 4.74
N TRP A 11 -28.30 0.35 3.98
CA TRP A 11 -27.64 -0.50 2.99
C TRP A 11 -26.98 0.31 1.90
N ARG A 12 -27.66 1.35 1.41
CA ARG A 12 -27.11 2.27 0.42
C ARG A 12 -25.85 2.96 0.95
N ASP A 13 -25.91 3.51 2.16
CA ASP A 13 -24.78 4.22 2.77
C ASP A 13 -23.61 3.28 3.05
N ALA A 14 -23.86 2.06 3.53
CA ALA A 14 -22.84 1.05 3.73
C ALA A 14 -22.17 0.66 2.41
N LEU A 15 -22.96 0.41 1.35
CA LEU A 15 -22.44 0.05 0.02
C LEU A 15 -21.59 1.18 -0.56
N VAL A 16 -22.08 2.42 -0.51
CA VAL A 16 -21.33 3.60 -0.96
C VAL A 16 -20.05 3.76 -0.14
N GLY A 17 -20.12 3.58 1.18
CA GLY A 17 -18.96 3.62 2.07
C GLY A 17 -17.90 2.58 1.71
N THR A 18 -18.29 1.34 1.42
CA THR A 18 -17.37 0.29 0.95
C THR A 18 -16.72 0.65 -0.37
N VAL A 19 -17.47 1.17 -1.34
CA VAL A 19 -16.93 1.61 -2.64
C VAL A 19 -15.92 2.75 -2.45
N VAL A 20 -16.24 3.75 -1.62
CA VAL A 20 -15.33 4.84 -1.31
C VAL A 20 -14.06 4.34 -0.62
N LEU A 21 -14.18 3.45 0.37
CA LEU A 21 -13.04 2.85 1.05
C LEU A 21 -12.13 2.08 0.09
N PHE A 22 -12.72 1.29 -0.81
CA PHE A 22 -11.99 0.53 -1.81
C PHE A 22 -11.19 1.44 -2.73
N PHE A 23 -11.84 2.41 -3.39
CA PHE A 23 -11.17 3.26 -4.37
C PHE A 23 -10.24 4.29 -3.73
N ALA A 24 -10.69 5.02 -2.71
CA ALA A 24 -9.89 6.07 -2.09
C ALA A 24 -8.75 5.49 -1.24
N GLY A 25 -9.04 4.47 -0.43
CA GLY A 25 -8.02 3.75 0.34
C GLY A 25 -7.04 3.02 -0.58
N GLY A 26 -7.55 2.38 -1.63
CA GLY A 26 -6.73 1.72 -2.65
C GLY A 26 -5.82 2.69 -3.40
N ALA A 27 -6.30 3.88 -3.77
CA ALA A 27 -5.47 4.89 -4.42
C ALA A 27 -4.29 5.33 -3.53
N ILE A 28 -4.55 5.58 -2.24
CA ILE A 28 -3.49 5.87 -1.25
C ILE A 28 -2.52 4.69 -1.15
N ALA A 29 -3.05 3.46 -1.06
CA ALA A 29 -2.25 2.26 -0.92
C ALA A 29 -1.32 2.02 -2.12
N ILE A 30 -1.80 2.24 -3.34
CA ILE A 30 -1.01 2.09 -4.57
C ILE A 30 0.10 3.13 -4.62
N VAL A 31 -0.24 4.41 -4.44
CA VAL A 31 0.74 5.51 -4.52
C VAL A 31 1.81 5.36 -3.44
N LEU A 32 1.39 5.23 -2.19
CA LEU A 32 2.33 5.10 -1.07
C LEU A 32 3.08 3.78 -1.10
N GLY A 33 2.40 2.69 -1.45
CA GLY A 33 3.01 1.37 -1.57
C GLY A 33 4.09 1.32 -2.66
N PHE A 34 3.89 2.02 -3.77
CA PHE A 34 4.91 2.16 -4.81
C PHE A 34 6.13 2.95 -4.32
N ILE A 35 5.91 4.08 -3.65
CA ILE A 35 6.98 4.89 -3.06
C ILE A 35 7.78 4.07 -2.04
N VAL A 36 7.10 3.44 -1.08
CA VAL A 36 7.73 2.63 -0.03
C VAL A 36 8.42 1.39 -0.63
N GLY A 37 7.79 0.73 -1.61
CA GLY A 37 8.38 -0.39 -2.33
C GLY A 37 9.68 0.01 -3.02
N ALA A 38 9.68 1.12 -3.74
CA ALA A 38 10.86 1.69 -4.39
C ALA A 38 11.97 2.05 -3.36
N MET A 39 11.60 2.65 -2.23
CA MET A 39 12.55 2.94 -1.14
C MET A 39 13.22 1.66 -0.62
N ARG A 40 12.49 0.56 -0.50
CA ARG A 40 13.01 -0.72 0.04
C ARG A 40 13.93 -1.47 -0.93
N VAL A 41 13.81 -1.24 -2.23
CA VAL A 41 14.71 -1.82 -3.26
C VAL A 41 15.81 -0.86 -3.72
N SER A 42 15.77 0.39 -3.26
CA SER A 42 16.76 1.42 -3.59
C SER A 42 18.16 1.05 -3.09
N PRO A 43 19.23 1.45 -3.81
CA PRO A 43 20.60 1.30 -3.32
C PRO A 43 20.91 2.20 -2.12
N ILE A 44 20.06 3.20 -1.82
CA ILE A 44 20.28 4.18 -0.74
C ILE A 44 19.94 3.54 0.62
N PRO A 45 20.92 3.35 1.54
CA PRO A 45 20.69 2.64 2.80
C PRO A 45 19.61 3.27 3.68
N VAL A 46 19.59 4.61 3.75
CA VAL A 46 18.60 5.37 4.54
C VAL A 46 17.18 5.15 4.00
N ALA A 47 16.99 5.20 2.68
CA ALA A 47 15.68 4.96 2.07
C ALA A 47 15.17 3.54 2.40
N ARG A 48 16.04 2.53 2.29
CA ARG A 48 15.69 1.16 2.66
C ARG A 48 15.33 1.03 4.14
N ALA A 49 16.07 1.68 5.02
CA ALA A 49 15.83 1.66 6.45
C ALA A 49 14.45 2.25 6.79
N VAL A 50 14.15 3.45 6.28
CA VAL A 50 12.86 4.11 6.50
C VAL A 50 11.70 3.25 6.00
N GLY A 51 11.78 2.74 4.77
CA GLY A 51 10.74 1.87 4.21
C GLY A 51 10.57 0.56 4.99
N THR A 52 11.67 -0.01 5.50
CA THR A 52 11.64 -1.24 6.31
C THR A 52 11.01 -1.00 7.68
N VAL A 53 11.35 0.09 8.36
CA VAL A 53 10.73 0.45 9.64
C VAL A 53 9.23 0.67 9.49
N TYR A 54 8.82 1.45 8.49
CA TYR A 54 7.40 1.68 8.19
C TYR A 54 6.63 0.38 7.98
N VAL A 55 7.10 -0.48 7.07
CA VAL A 55 6.42 -1.76 6.76
C VAL A 55 6.38 -2.67 7.98
N ASN A 56 7.51 -2.85 8.68
CA ASN A 56 7.58 -3.77 9.81
C ASN A 56 6.69 -3.30 10.96
N TRP A 57 6.67 -2.00 11.27
CA TRP A 57 5.87 -1.50 12.39
C TRP A 57 4.37 -1.64 12.14
N ILE A 58 3.92 -1.24 10.95
CA ILE A 58 2.50 -1.27 10.59
C ILE A 58 2.02 -2.71 10.40
N ARG A 59 2.79 -3.60 9.74
CA ARG A 59 2.37 -5.01 9.54
C ARG A 59 2.40 -5.85 10.82
N ASN A 60 3.14 -5.42 11.84
CA ASN A 60 3.11 -6.03 13.17
C ASN A 60 1.98 -5.46 14.06
N THR A 61 1.14 -4.56 13.53
CA THR A 61 -0.01 -3.99 14.23
C THR A 61 -1.30 -4.49 13.58
N PRO A 62 -2.26 -5.07 14.34
CA PRO A 62 -3.56 -5.44 13.79
C PRO A 62 -4.27 -4.26 13.10
N LEU A 63 -4.82 -4.45 11.90
CA LEU A 63 -5.57 -3.41 11.17
C LEU A 63 -6.67 -2.79 12.06
N THR A 64 -7.33 -3.61 12.88
CA THR A 64 -8.32 -3.13 13.84
C THR A 64 -7.74 -2.04 14.74
N LEU A 65 -6.55 -2.25 15.34
CA LEU A 65 -5.92 -1.23 16.19
C LEU A 65 -5.56 0.04 15.41
N VAL A 66 -5.14 -0.10 14.15
CA VAL A 66 -4.88 1.07 13.28
C VAL A 66 -6.17 1.85 13.05
N LEU A 67 -7.27 1.19 12.71
CA LEU A 67 -8.56 1.87 12.53
C LEU A 67 -9.08 2.50 13.81
N PHE A 68 -8.90 1.86 14.97
CA PHE A 68 -9.20 2.44 16.28
C PHE A 68 -8.34 3.69 16.55
N PHE A 69 -7.04 3.64 16.26
CA PHE A 69 -6.16 4.80 16.39
C PHE A 69 -6.66 5.96 15.51
N PHE A 70 -7.02 5.70 14.26
CA PHE A 70 -7.56 6.72 13.36
C PHE A 70 -8.93 7.24 13.82
N ALA A 71 -9.83 6.39 14.31
CA ALA A 71 -11.17 6.79 14.73
C ALA A 71 -11.18 7.58 16.05
N PHE A 72 -10.28 7.26 16.99
CA PHE A 72 -10.35 7.79 18.36
C PHE A 72 -9.13 8.61 18.77
N ALA A 73 -7.91 8.21 18.41
CA ALA A 73 -6.71 8.92 18.84
C ALA A 73 -6.39 10.12 17.95
N VAL A 74 -6.47 9.99 16.62
CA VAL A 74 -6.18 11.10 15.68
C VAL A 74 -7.03 12.34 15.96
N PRO A 75 -8.37 12.26 16.20
CA PRO A 75 -9.18 13.42 16.55
C PRO A 75 -8.79 14.13 17.86
N LEU A 76 -8.04 13.47 18.75
CA LEU A 76 -7.50 14.06 19.97
C LEU A 76 -6.16 14.77 19.74
N LEU A 77 -5.41 14.35 18.71
CA LEU A 77 -4.07 14.85 18.40
C LEU A 77 -4.10 16.05 17.45
N VAL A 78 -5.05 16.07 16.51
CA VAL A 78 -5.17 17.12 15.50
C VAL A 78 -6.63 17.53 15.29
N PRO A 79 -6.92 18.79 14.93
CA PRO A 79 -8.29 19.20 14.59
C PRO A 79 -8.76 18.46 13.35
N VAL A 80 -9.83 17.66 13.49
CA VAL A 80 -10.47 16.96 12.38
C VAL A 80 -11.92 17.42 12.26
N PRO A 81 -12.44 17.72 11.05
CA PRO A 81 -13.85 18.09 10.86
C PRO A 81 -14.80 17.05 11.46
N ARG A 82 -15.89 17.50 12.09
CA ARG A 82 -16.91 16.59 12.65
C ARG A 82 -17.52 15.73 11.52
N GLY A 83 -17.70 14.44 11.78
CA GLY A 83 -18.27 13.48 10.82
C GLY A 83 -17.27 12.89 9.82
N SER A 84 -15.97 13.15 9.96
CA SER A 84 -14.92 12.66 9.06
C SER A 84 -14.51 11.20 9.26
N PHE A 85 -15.36 10.36 9.86
CA PHE A 85 -15.02 8.95 10.14
C PHE A 85 -14.65 8.18 8.88
N LEU A 86 -15.34 8.44 7.77
CA LEU A 86 -15.02 7.83 6.48
C LEU A 86 -13.62 8.24 5.99
N LEU A 87 -13.25 9.52 6.13
CA LEU A 87 -11.91 10.01 5.77
C LEU A 87 -10.83 9.34 6.63
N LEU A 88 -11.05 9.25 7.94
CA LEU A 88 -10.12 8.61 8.87
C LEU A 88 -9.96 7.12 8.57
N ALA A 89 -11.05 6.43 8.21
CA ALA A 89 -11.01 5.04 7.77
C ALA A 89 -10.28 4.87 6.42
N VAL A 90 -10.50 5.78 5.46
CA VAL A 90 -9.76 5.81 4.18
C VAL A 90 -8.26 5.96 4.42
N LEU A 91 -7.85 6.89 5.29
CA LEU A 91 -6.44 7.11 5.63
C LEU A 91 -5.83 5.90 6.34
N GLY A 92 -6.49 5.40 7.39
CA GLY A 92 -6.00 4.26 8.16
C GLY A 92 -5.87 3.00 7.29
N LEU A 93 -6.89 2.70 6.50
CA LEU A 93 -6.88 1.56 5.58
C LEU A 93 -5.84 1.74 4.47
N GLY A 94 -5.75 2.94 3.86
CA GLY A 94 -4.79 3.21 2.79
C GLY A 94 -3.33 3.10 3.24
N LEU A 95 -2.99 3.67 4.39
CA LEU A 95 -1.65 3.55 4.98
C LEU A 95 -1.32 2.09 5.32
N TYR A 96 -2.25 1.37 5.94
CA TYR A 96 -2.05 -0.03 6.27
C TYR A 96 -1.82 -0.88 5.01
N THR A 97 -2.70 -0.78 4.03
CA THR A 97 -2.66 -1.57 2.79
C THR A 97 -1.45 -1.20 1.92
N ALA A 98 -0.95 0.04 1.99
CA ALA A 98 0.30 0.44 1.31
C ALA A 98 1.49 -0.46 1.69
N THR A 99 1.52 -0.99 2.91
CA THR A 99 2.60 -1.89 3.33
C THR A 99 2.57 -3.23 2.62
N TYR A 100 1.37 -3.74 2.30
CA TYR A 100 1.19 -4.96 1.54
C TYR A 100 1.56 -4.73 0.08
N VAL A 101 1.14 -3.62 -0.52
CA VAL A 101 1.56 -3.21 -1.87
C VAL A 101 3.08 -3.11 -1.97
N ALA A 102 3.73 -2.45 -0.99
CA ALA A 102 5.18 -2.33 -0.94
C ALA A 102 5.88 -3.69 -0.82
N GLU A 103 5.30 -4.62 -0.06
CA GLU A 103 5.82 -5.99 0.05
C GLU A 103 5.67 -6.76 -1.26
N THR A 104 4.52 -6.66 -1.90
CA THR A 104 4.26 -7.30 -3.20
C THR A 104 5.26 -6.80 -4.25
N LEU A 105 5.50 -5.49 -4.33
CA LEU A 105 6.51 -4.92 -5.22
C LEU A 105 7.91 -5.44 -4.93
N ARG A 106 8.33 -5.43 -3.66
CA ARG A 106 9.64 -5.95 -3.25
C ARG A 106 9.79 -7.44 -3.58
N SER A 107 8.76 -8.23 -3.29
CA SER A 107 8.73 -9.66 -3.59
C SER A 107 8.83 -9.90 -5.09
N GLY A 108 8.05 -9.17 -5.89
CA GLY A 108 8.09 -9.24 -7.34
C GLY A 108 9.45 -8.90 -7.94
N ILE A 109 10.12 -7.86 -7.43
CA ILE A 109 11.49 -7.53 -7.84
C ILE A 109 12.45 -8.67 -7.49
N ASN A 110 12.32 -9.25 -6.30
CA ASN A 110 13.15 -10.38 -5.87
C ASN A 110 12.85 -11.68 -6.63
N THR A 111 11.75 -11.78 -7.38
CA THR A 111 11.48 -12.94 -8.24
C THR A 111 12.32 -12.94 -9.53
N VAL A 112 12.90 -11.80 -9.91
CA VAL A 112 13.75 -11.70 -11.11
C VAL A 112 15.13 -12.33 -10.80
N PRO A 113 15.59 -13.33 -11.59
CA PRO A 113 16.89 -13.95 -11.36
C PRO A 113 18.03 -12.92 -11.42
N VAL A 114 18.94 -12.96 -10.45
CA VAL A 114 20.06 -11.99 -10.36
C VAL A 114 20.94 -11.97 -11.61
N GLY A 115 21.06 -13.10 -12.30
CA GLY A 115 21.80 -13.23 -13.56
C GLY A 115 21.30 -12.31 -14.67
N GLN A 116 20.01 -11.94 -14.69
CA GLN A 116 19.46 -10.95 -15.63
C GLN A 116 20.07 -9.56 -15.37
N ALA A 117 20.16 -9.17 -14.09
CA ALA A 117 20.76 -7.91 -13.69
C ALA A 117 22.28 -7.90 -13.86
N GLU A 118 22.95 -9.05 -13.74
CA GLU A 118 24.39 -9.20 -13.99
C GLU A 118 24.73 -9.16 -15.47
N ALA A 119 23.98 -9.87 -16.32
CA ALA A 119 24.13 -9.83 -17.78
C ALA A 119 23.93 -8.40 -18.33
N ALA A 120 22.90 -7.70 -17.85
CA ALA A 120 22.66 -6.30 -18.19
C ALA A 120 23.82 -5.38 -17.79
N ARG A 121 24.40 -5.58 -16.60
CA ARG A 121 25.61 -4.85 -16.15
C ARG A 121 26.85 -5.19 -17.00
N ALA A 122 27.01 -6.44 -17.43
CA ALA A 122 28.11 -6.85 -18.31
C ALA A 122 28.03 -6.20 -19.70
N LEU A 123 26.83 -5.81 -20.15
CA LEU A 123 26.60 -5.02 -21.36
C LEU A 123 26.77 -3.51 -21.15
N GLY A 124 27.25 -3.07 -19.98
CA GLY A 124 27.52 -1.66 -19.67
C GLY A 124 26.29 -0.85 -19.23
N MET A 125 25.16 -1.50 -18.90
CA MET A 125 23.97 -0.78 -18.43
C MET A 125 24.17 -0.21 -17.02
N THR A 126 23.77 1.05 -16.83
CA THR A 126 23.70 1.70 -15.51
C THR A 126 22.62 1.06 -14.63
N PHE A 127 22.69 1.25 -13.31
CA PHE A 127 21.68 0.73 -12.37
C PHE A 127 20.25 1.13 -12.77
N GLY A 128 20.04 2.39 -13.17
CA GLY A 128 18.73 2.88 -13.61
C GLY A 128 18.23 2.15 -14.87
N GLN A 129 19.11 1.89 -15.83
CA GLN A 129 18.79 1.12 -17.03
C GLN A 129 18.47 -0.34 -16.70
N VAL A 130 19.26 -0.99 -15.85
CA VAL A 130 19.01 -2.37 -15.40
C VAL A 130 17.64 -2.46 -14.70
N MET A 131 17.37 -1.53 -13.79
CA MET A 131 16.10 -1.50 -13.06
C MET A 131 14.92 -1.26 -14.01
N THR A 132 15.01 -0.27 -14.89
CA THR A 132 13.87 0.17 -15.72
C THR A 132 13.63 -0.72 -16.94
N LEU A 133 14.68 -1.20 -17.60
CA LEU A 133 14.57 -1.93 -18.86
C LEU A 133 14.57 -3.45 -18.69
N VAL A 134 15.08 -3.97 -17.57
CA VAL A 134 15.24 -5.42 -17.35
C VAL A 134 14.41 -5.89 -16.16
N VAL A 135 14.64 -5.34 -14.97
CA VAL A 135 14.07 -5.87 -13.72
C VAL A 135 12.60 -5.49 -13.56
N LEU A 136 12.24 -4.20 -13.65
CA LEU A 136 10.86 -3.73 -13.42
C LEU A 136 9.84 -4.34 -14.41
N PRO A 137 10.10 -4.48 -15.72
CA PRO A 137 9.15 -5.10 -16.64
C PRO A 137 8.92 -6.60 -16.37
N GLN A 138 9.91 -7.29 -15.80
CA GLN A 138 9.78 -8.69 -15.39
C GLN A 138 9.05 -8.80 -14.05
N ALA A 139 9.43 -7.97 -13.08
CA ALA A 139 8.79 -7.87 -11.78
C ALA A 139 7.31 -7.50 -11.90
N ALA A 140 6.94 -6.56 -12.77
CA ALA A 140 5.55 -6.15 -12.96
C ALA A 140 4.63 -7.33 -13.29
N ARG A 141 5.12 -8.31 -14.07
CA ARG A 141 4.35 -9.52 -14.42
C ARG A 141 4.07 -10.42 -13.22
N SER A 142 4.93 -10.43 -12.19
CA SER A 142 4.70 -11.17 -10.95
C SER A 142 3.97 -10.37 -9.88
N VAL A 143 4.03 -9.04 -9.94
CA VAL A 143 3.38 -8.13 -8.98
C VAL A 143 1.90 -7.93 -9.30
N ILE A 144 1.50 -7.84 -10.57
CA ILE A 144 0.12 -7.49 -10.95
C ILE A 144 -0.92 -8.52 -10.44
N PRO A 145 -0.74 -9.85 -10.62
CA PRO A 145 -1.74 -10.81 -10.17
C PRO A 145 -2.07 -10.75 -8.66
N PRO A 146 -1.10 -10.67 -7.73
CA PRO A 146 -1.39 -10.53 -6.30
C PRO A 146 -1.85 -9.12 -5.86
N MET A 147 -1.89 -8.13 -6.76
CA MET A 147 -2.42 -6.79 -6.48
C MET A 147 -3.89 -6.61 -6.88
N MET A 148 -4.47 -7.57 -7.63
CA MET A 148 -5.86 -7.60 -8.09
C MET A 148 -6.70 -8.48 -7.18
#